data_AF-A0A2X3ER32-F1
#
_entry.id   AF-A0A2X3ER32-F1
#
_cell.length_a   1.000
_cell.length_b   1.000
_cell.length_c   1.000
_cell.angle_alpha   90.00
_cell.angle_beta   90.00
_cell.angle_gamma   90.00
#
_symmetry.space_group_name_H-M   'P 1'
#
loop_
_entity.id
_entity.type
_entity.pdbx_description
1 polymer ?
#
loop_
_entity_poly.entity_id
_entity_poly.type
_entity_poly.pdbx_seq_one_letter_code
_entity_poly.pdbx_strand_id
1 'polypeptide(L)'
;MRCRRFIPSARTFRAENSNTSRHLAEFWMLEPEVAFANLNDVAGLAEAMLKYVFKAVLEERADDMQFFAERVDKDAIDRLQRFITADFAQVDYTDAVTILENCGKQFENPVFWAWISPLSTNVTWPKSTSKRRWW
;
A
#
# COMPACT_ATOMS: atom_id res chain seq x y z
N MET A 1 -15.03 12.76 -24.14
CA MET A 1 -14.50 11.51 -23.56
C MET A 1 -15.03 11.39 -22.13
N ARG A 2 -15.83 10.36 -21.81
CA ARG A 2 -16.29 10.13 -20.43
C ARG A 2 -15.13 9.50 -19.65
N CYS A 3 -14.54 10.25 -18.72
CA CYS A 3 -13.61 9.70 -17.74
C CYS A 3 -14.42 8.80 -16.80
N ARG A 4 -14.40 7.47 -17.02
CA ARG A 4 -15.05 6.50 -16.13
C ARG A 4 -14.11 6.23 -14.96
N ARG A 5 -14.29 6.95 -13.86
CA ARG A 5 -13.75 6.58 -12.55
C ARG A 5 -14.85 5.79 -11.84
N PHE A 6 -14.57 4.54 -11.49
CA PHE A 6 -15.52 3.66 -10.80
C PHE A 6 -14.93 3.26 -9.46
N ILE A 7 -15.72 3.32 -8.38
CA ILE A 7 -15.26 2.98 -7.03
C ILE A 7 -16.30 2.04 -6.40
N PRO A 8 -16.20 0.72 -6.63
CA PRO A 8 -17.01 -0.27 -5.96
C PRO A 8 -16.68 -0.28 -4.45
N SER A 9 -17.74 -0.19 -3.66
CA SER A 9 -17.73 -0.44 -2.21
C SER A 9 -18.54 -1.71 -1.96
N ALA A 10 -17.86 -2.84 -1.86
CA ALA A 10 -18.49 -4.16 -1.73
C ALA A 10 -18.05 -4.87 -0.45
N ARG A 11 -18.91 -5.80 -0.01
CA ARG A 11 -18.65 -6.69 1.12
C ARG A 11 -17.76 -7.83 0.63
N THR A 12 -16.57 -7.94 1.19
CA THR A 12 -15.59 -8.98 0.82
C THR A 12 -15.50 -9.99 1.95
N PHE A 13 -15.49 -11.27 1.59
CA PHE A 13 -15.38 -12.38 2.53
C PHE A 13 -13.99 -13.03 2.40
N ARG A 14 -13.37 -13.33 3.54
CA ARG A 14 -12.17 -14.17 3.62
C ARG A 14 -12.48 -15.38 4.48
N ALA A 15 -12.36 -16.57 3.90
CA ALA A 15 -12.67 -17.84 4.56
C ALA A 15 -11.44 -18.48 5.23
N GLU A 16 -10.37 -17.72 5.45
CA GLU A 16 -9.14 -18.20 6.08
C GLU A 16 -9.34 -18.42 7.58
N ASN A 17 -8.87 -19.55 8.12
CA ASN A 17 -8.92 -19.85 9.55
C ASN A 17 -7.79 -19.09 10.28
N SER A 18 -7.92 -17.77 10.35
CA SER A 18 -6.96 -16.87 10.99
C SER A 18 -7.66 -16.08 12.10
N ASN A 19 -7.41 -16.45 13.35
CA ASN A 19 -8.01 -15.80 14.51
C ASN A 19 -7.02 -14.85 15.19
N THR A 20 -6.83 -13.69 14.57
CA THR A 20 -6.03 -12.60 15.15
C THR A 20 -6.90 -11.35 15.26
N SER A 21 -6.53 -10.41 16.14
CA SER A 21 -7.25 -9.14 16.31
C SER A 21 -7.33 -8.25 15.05
N ARG A 22 -6.61 -8.58 13.98
CA ARG A 22 -6.58 -7.85 12.70
C ARG A 22 -7.28 -8.55 11.54
N HIS A 23 -7.75 -9.78 11.72
CA HIS A 23 -8.42 -10.54 10.67
C HIS A 23 -9.92 -10.60 10.95
N LEU A 24 -10.72 -10.17 9.97
CA LEU A 24 -12.16 -10.27 9.98
C LEU A 24 -12.59 -11.18 8.84
N ALA A 25 -13.53 -12.10 9.11
CA ALA A 25 -14.12 -12.97 8.08
C ALA A 25 -14.86 -12.16 7.00
N GLU A 26 -15.24 -10.93 7.34
CA GLU A 26 -16.01 -10.04 6.51
C GLU A 26 -15.63 -8.60 6.79
N PHE A 27 -15.32 -7.85 5.73
CA PHE A 27 -14.94 -6.45 5.80
C PHE A 27 -15.30 -5.74 4.49
N TRP A 28 -15.16 -4.41 4.51
CA TRP A 28 -15.48 -3.56 3.38
C TRP A 28 -14.21 -3.21 2.61
N MET A 29 -14.27 -3.40 1.29
CA MET A 29 -13.22 -2.99 0.38
C MET A 29 -13.67 -1.79 -0.45
N LEU A 30 -12.74 -0.87 -0.65
CA LEU A 30 -12.87 0.24 -1.59
C LEU A 30 -11.86 0.03 -2.71
N GLU A 31 -12.33 -0.29 -3.91
CA GLU A 31 -11.48 -0.71 -5.03
C GLU A 31 -11.58 0.26 -6.21
N PRO A 32 -10.90 1.42 -6.18
CA PRO A 32 -11.00 2.40 -7.25
C PRO A 32 -10.36 1.89 -8.55
N GLU A 33 -11.11 1.98 -9.66
CA GLU A 33 -10.65 1.67 -11.01
C GLU A 33 -10.68 2.93 -11.89
N VAL A 34 -9.57 3.19 -12.59
CA VAL A 34 -9.40 4.35 -13.48
C VAL A 34 -8.91 3.89 -14.84
N ALA A 35 -9.75 4.10 -15.86
CA ALA A 35 -9.37 3.80 -17.24
C ALA A 35 -8.24 4.73 -17.72
N PHE A 36 -7.31 4.17 -18.50
CA PHE A 36 -6.16 4.87 -19.12
C PHE A 36 -5.11 5.41 -18.14
N ALA A 37 -5.13 4.96 -16.88
CA ALA A 37 -4.10 5.26 -15.89
C ALA A 37 -2.94 4.25 -15.96
N ASN A 38 -1.71 4.73 -15.76
CA ASN A 38 -0.54 3.88 -15.53
C ASN A 38 -0.34 3.62 -14.02
N LEU A 39 0.65 2.80 -13.64
CA LEU A 39 0.92 2.47 -12.24
C LEU A 39 1.26 3.70 -11.38
N ASN A 40 2.03 4.66 -11.91
CA ASN A 40 2.39 5.87 -11.19
C ASN A 40 1.16 6.78 -10.97
N ASP A 41 0.27 6.84 -11.95
CA ASP A 41 -0.99 7.58 -11.83
C ASP A 41 -1.88 6.98 -10.73
N VAL A 42 -1.97 5.64 -10.67
CA VAL A 42 -2.75 4.93 -9.64
C VAL A 42 -2.10 5.07 -8.25
N ALA A 43 -0.77 5.01 -8.15
CA ALA A 43 -0.05 5.22 -6.90
C ALA A 43 -0.27 6.64 -6.35
N GLY A 44 -0.15 7.66 -7.22
CA GLY A 44 -0.45 9.05 -6.85
C GLY A 44 -1.92 9.26 -6.49
N LEU A 45 -2.84 8.57 -7.16
CA LEU A 45 -4.26 8.61 -6.83
C LEU A 45 -4.55 8.03 -5.44
N ALA A 46 -3.91 6.91 -5.09
CA ALA A 46 -4.06 6.27 -3.80
C ALA A 46 -3.54 7.18 -2.67
N GLU A 47 -2.36 7.80 -2.86
CA GLU A 47 -1.82 8.77 -1.92
C GLU A 47 -2.77 9.97 -1.74
N ALA A 48 -3.21 10.58 -2.85
CA ALA A 48 -4.12 11.73 -2.80
C ALA A 48 -5.44 11.37 -2.12
N MET A 49 -5.98 10.17 -2.35
CA MET A 49 -7.21 9.71 -1.71
C MET A 49 -7.04 9.59 -0.20
N LEU A 50 -5.96 8.98 0.29
CA LEU A 50 -5.71 8.84 1.72
C LEU A 50 -5.51 10.20 2.40
N LYS A 51 -4.67 11.08 1.81
CA LYS A 51 -4.45 12.43 2.33
C LYS A 51 -5.75 13.24 2.38
N TYR A 52 -6.60 13.12 1.35
CA TYR A 52 -7.90 13.78 1.31
C TYR A 52 -8.83 13.28 2.43
N VAL A 53 -8.97 11.96 2.59
CA VAL A 53 -9.85 11.38 3.62
C VAL A 53 -9.41 11.81 5.02
N PHE A 54 -8.11 11.75 5.32
CA PHE A 54 -7.62 12.17 6.64
C PHE A 54 -7.80 13.66 6.88
N LYS A 55 -7.60 14.50 5.85
CA LYS A 55 -7.88 15.92 5.95
C LYS A 55 -9.36 16.19 6.21
N ALA A 56 -10.26 15.53 5.48
CA ALA A 56 -11.70 15.67 5.67
C ALA A 56 -12.14 15.23 7.08
N VAL A 57 -11.59 14.14 7.62
CA VAL A 57 -11.88 13.70 9.00
C VAL A 57 -11.43 14.74 10.02
N LEU A 58 -10.23 15.31 9.87
CA LEU A 58 -9.72 16.33 10.79
C LEU A 58 -10.50 17.66 10.70
N GLU A 59 -11.00 18.02 9.52
CA GLU A 59 -11.74 19.28 9.31
C GLU A 59 -13.22 19.15 9.67
N GLU A 60 -13.87 18.04 9.33
CA GLU A 60 -15.31 17.85 9.50
C GLU A 60 -15.70 17.17 10.82
N ARG A 61 -14.77 16.44 11.47
CA ARG A 61 -15.02 15.61 12.67
C ARG A 61 -13.96 15.79 13.76
N ALA A 62 -13.53 17.03 13.97
CA ALA A 62 -12.51 17.37 14.97
C ALA A 62 -12.93 17.00 16.41
N ASP A 63 -14.22 17.09 16.71
CA ASP A 63 -14.83 16.75 18.00
C ASP A 63 -14.69 15.26 18.32
N ASP A 64 -15.05 14.39 17.39
CA ASP A 64 -14.88 12.93 17.52
C ASP A 64 -13.39 12.57 17.64
N MET A 65 -12.53 13.22 16.86
CA MET A 65 -11.09 13.01 16.92
C MET A 65 -10.46 13.42 18.26
N GLN A 66 -10.94 14.52 18.86
CA GLN A 66 -10.52 14.92 20.20
C GLN A 66 -10.94 13.89 21.25
N PHE A 67 -12.16 13.35 21.15
CA PHE A 67 -12.63 12.27 22.02
C PHE A 67 -11.73 11.03 21.93
N PHE A 68 -11.31 10.64 20.72
CA PHE A 68 -10.37 9.53 20.53
C PHE A 68 -8.99 9.82 21.12
N ALA A 69 -8.51 11.06 21.00
CA ALA A 69 -7.24 11.47 21.60
C ALA A 69 -7.25 11.36 23.12
N GLU A 70 -8.38 11.66 23.77
CA GLU A 70 -8.50 11.58 25.22
C GLU A 70 -8.60 10.14 25.75
N ARG A 71 -9.25 9.24 25.01
CA ARG A 71 -9.64 7.90 25.53
C ARG A 71 -8.90 6.71 24.93
N VAL A 72 -8.39 6.83 23.72
CA VAL A 72 -7.82 5.69 22.98
C VAL A 72 -6.34 5.90 22.72
N ASP A 73 -5.99 7.01 22.07
CA ASP A 73 -4.62 7.27 21.61
C ASP A 73 -4.36 8.78 21.51
N LYS A 74 -3.59 9.32 22.46
CA LYS A 74 -3.28 10.76 22.56
C LYS A 74 -2.58 11.32 21.33
N ASP A 75 -1.83 10.47 20.62
CA ASP A 75 -1.06 10.88 19.45
C ASP A 75 -1.85 10.70 18.14
N ALA A 76 -3.14 10.33 18.21
CA ALA A 76 -3.94 10.04 17.02
C ALA A 76 -4.03 11.22 16.04
N ILE A 77 -4.27 12.43 16.56
CA ILE A 77 -4.39 13.66 15.74
C ILE A 77 -3.04 14.00 15.12
N ASP A 78 -1.98 14.04 15.93
CA ASP A 78 -0.62 14.33 15.47
C ASP A 78 -0.13 13.33 14.42
N ARG A 79 -0.45 12.04 14.59
CA ARG A 79 -0.12 10.99 13.62
C ARG A 79 -0.78 11.24 12.27
N LEU A 80 -2.06 11.62 12.25
CA LEU A 80 -2.76 11.94 11.01
C LEU A 80 -2.20 13.21 10.36
N GLN A 81 -1.90 14.24 11.15
CA GLN A 81 -1.28 15.47 10.64
C GLN A 81 0.09 15.19 10.00
N ARG A 82 0.95 14.42 10.70
CA ARG A 82 2.26 14.00 10.17
C ARG A 82 2.12 13.22 8.87
N PHE A 83 1.14 12.31 8.81
CA PHE A 83 0.88 11.52 7.62
C PHE A 83 0.46 12.38 6.42
N ILE A 84 -0.40 13.39 6.63
CA ILE A 84 -0.83 14.31 5.58
C ILE A 84 0.35 15.11 5.03
N THR A 85 1.27 15.54 5.90
CA THR A 85 2.46 16.32 5.52
C THR A 85 3.60 15.49 4.95
N ALA A 86 3.64 14.17 5.21
CA ALA A 86 4.73 13.33 4.78
C ALA A 86 4.66 13.06 3.27
N ASP A 87 5.83 13.04 2.64
CA ASP A 87 5.98 12.61 1.25
C ASP A 87 6.04 11.09 1.18
N PHE A 88 5.31 10.49 0.22
CA PHE A 88 5.34 9.05 0.02
C PHE A 88 6.54 8.67 -0.81
N ALA A 89 7.41 7.84 -0.25
CA ALA A 89 8.49 7.23 -1.00
C ALA A 89 7.93 6.13 -1.91
N GLN A 90 8.16 6.26 -3.21
CA GLN A 90 7.98 5.17 -4.16
C GLN A 90 9.31 4.44 -4.30
N VAL A 91 9.34 3.16 -3.95
CA VAL A 91 10.55 2.35 -3.94
C VAL A 91 10.32 1.15 -4.83
N ASP A 92 11.21 0.94 -5.79
CA ASP A 92 11.19 -0.26 -6.59
C ASP A 92 11.45 -1.48 -5.70
N TYR A 93 10.79 -2.59 -6.02
CA TYR A 93 10.95 -3.81 -5.23
C TYR A 93 12.44 -4.19 -5.08
N THR A 94 13.27 -3.98 -6.13
CA THR A 94 14.72 -4.30 -6.14
C THR A 94 15.49 -3.49 -5.12
N ASP A 95 15.14 -2.22 -5.01
CA ASP A 95 15.76 -1.33 -4.04
C ASP A 95 15.30 -1.70 -2.63
N ALA A 96 14.03 -2.07 -2.44
CA ALA A 96 13.52 -2.52 -1.15
C ALA A 96 14.23 -3.79 -0.64
N VAL A 97 14.49 -4.77 -1.51
CA VAL A 97 15.27 -5.98 -1.15
C VAL A 97 16.70 -5.61 -0.78
N THR A 98 17.34 -4.74 -1.56
CA THR A 98 18.71 -4.26 -1.29
C THR A 98 18.79 -3.53 0.05
N ILE A 99 17.79 -2.72 0.39
CA ILE A 99 17.70 -2.03 1.69
C ILE A 99 17.57 -3.04 2.83
N LEU A 100 16.78 -4.09 2.66
CA LEU A 100 16.58 -5.13 3.67
C LEU A 100 17.84 -5.97 3.89
N GLU A 101 18.54 -6.35 2.82
CA GLU A 101 19.84 -7.05 2.90
C GLU A 101 20.88 -6.22 3.64
N ASN A 102 20.90 -4.90 3.41
CA ASN A 102 21.84 -3.97 4.04
C ASN A 102 21.43 -3.53 5.46
N CYS A 103 20.23 -3.88 5.93
CA CYS A 103 19.71 -3.48 7.25
C CYS A 103 20.42 -4.20 8.42
N GLY A 104 21.20 -5.26 8.13
CA GLY A 104 21.99 -5.97 9.14
C GLY A 104 21.17 -6.73 10.19
N LYS A 105 19.86 -6.92 9.96
CA LYS A 105 18.97 -7.68 10.83
C LYS A 105 18.84 -9.11 10.34
N GLN A 106 18.77 -10.06 11.29
CA GLN A 106 18.44 -11.44 10.96
C GLN A 106 16.93 -11.58 10.82
N PHE A 107 16.50 -12.09 9.67
CA PHE A 107 15.12 -12.42 9.37
C PHE A 107 14.92 -13.93 9.51
N GLU A 108 13.78 -14.37 10.05
CA GLU A 108 13.44 -15.80 10.13
C GLU A 108 13.38 -16.44 8.74
N ASN A 109 12.87 -15.69 7.76
CA ASN A 109 12.93 -16.05 6.35
C ASN A 109 14.07 -15.27 5.68
N PRO A 110 14.98 -15.93 4.95
CA PRO A 110 16.06 -15.24 4.27
C PRO A 110 15.49 -14.27 3.23
N VAL A 111 16.03 -13.06 3.23
CA VAL A 111 15.67 -12.02 2.26
C VAL A 111 16.46 -12.31 0.99
N PHE A 112 15.76 -12.68 -0.07
CA PHE A 112 16.32 -12.83 -1.39
C PHE A 112 15.28 -12.48 -2.44
N TRP A 113 15.74 -12.01 -3.59
CA TRP A 113 14.88 -11.82 -4.74
C TRP A 113 14.44 -13.18 -5.30
N ALA A 114 13.13 -13.43 -5.48
CA ALA A 114 12.62 -14.75 -5.90
C ALA A 114 13.25 -15.30 -7.19
N TRP A 115 13.64 -14.42 -8.14
CA TRP A 115 14.40 -14.76 -9.36
C TRP A 115 15.85 -15.19 -9.12
N ILE A 116 16.47 -14.79 -8.00
CA ILE A 116 17.86 -15.07 -7.62
C ILE A 116 17.88 -16.08 -6.46
N SER A 117 16.92 -17.00 -6.44
CA SER A 117 17.00 -18.14 -5.52
C SER A 117 18.18 -19.04 -5.90
N PRO A 118 19.04 -19.44 -4.96
CA PRO A 118 20.09 -20.44 -5.21
C PRO A 118 19.53 -21.81 -5.68
N LEU A 119 18.22 -22.02 -5.59
CA LEU A 119 17.53 -23.24 -6.03
C LEU A 119 17.12 -23.23 -7.51
N SER A 120 17.40 -22.16 -8.26
CA SER A 120 17.00 -21.96 -9.68
C SER A 120 18.22 -21.77 -10.61
N THR A 121 19.23 -22.61 -10.49
CA THR A 121 20.52 -22.46 -11.21
C THR A 121 20.54 -22.87 -12.69
N ASN A 122 19.41 -23.20 -13.34
CA ASN A 122 19.40 -23.67 -14.74
C ASN A 122 18.52 -22.86 -15.70
N VAL A 123 18.30 -21.57 -15.44
CA VAL A 123 17.56 -20.72 -16.38
C VAL A 123 18.28 -19.39 -16.57
N THR A 124 19.16 -19.33 -17.57
CA THR A 124 19.77 -18.08 -18.05
C THR A 124 18.89 -17.48 -19.15
N TRP A 125 18.17 -16.41 -18.84
CA TRP A 125 17.53 -15.56 -19.86
C TRP A 125 18.37 -14.30 -20.11
N PRO A 126 18.45 -13.82 -21.36
CA PRO A 126 19.22 -12.63 -21.68
C PRO A 126 18.54 -11.39 -21.08
N LYS A 127 19.33 -10.53 -20.41
CA LYS A 127 18.86 -9.21 -19.97
C LYS A 127 18.39 -8.44 -21.21
N SER A 128 17.08 -8.20 -21.35
CA SER A 128 16.56 -7.48 -22.51
C SER A 128 16.91 -5.99 -22.41
N THR A 129 18.00 -5.59 -23.04
CA THR A 129 18.18 -4.23 -23.53
C THR A 129 17.21 -4.01 -24.70
N SER A 130 16.36 -2.99 -24.60
CA SER A 130 15.45 -2.44 -25.64
C SER A 130 13.95 -2.62 -25.37
N LYS A 131 13.28 -1.48 -25.16
CA LYS A 131 11.85 -1.21 -25.40
C LYS A 131 11.31 -2.05 -26.57
N ARG A 132 10.36 -2.94 -26.31
CA ARG A 132 9.16 -3.16 -27.14
C ARG A 132 8.25 -4.23 -26.53
N ARG A 133 6.99 -3.81 -26.35
CA ARG A 133 5.77 -4.57 -26.62
C ARG A 133 5.52 -5.80 -25.73
N TRP A 134 4.70 -5.59 -24.71
CA TRP A 134 3.81 -6.61 -24.17
C TRP A 134 2.40 -6.02 -24.15
N TRP A 135 1.56 -6.56 -25.02
CA TRP A 135 0.16 -6.80 -24.66
C TRP A 135 0.15 -7.97 -23.67
#